data_AF-A0A957MYJ9-F1
#
_entry.id   AF-A0A957MYJ9-F1
#
_cell.length_a   1.000
_cell.length_b   1.000
_cell.length_c   1.000
_cell.angle_alpha   90.00
_cell.angle_beta   90.00
_cell.angle_gamma   90.00
#
_symmetry.space_group_name_H-M   'P 1'
#
loop_
_entity.id
_entity.type
_entity.pdbx_description
1 polymer ?
#
loop_
_entity_poly.entity_id
_entity_poly.type
_entity_poly.pdbx_seq_one_letter_code
_entity_poly.pdbx_strand_id
1 'polypeptide(L)'
;MTTRVPISPDLLNWALERAGVSADALVEKFPKLHEWLAGELAPTLKQLEAFATATHTAIGLLFLPQPPEEPLPIPDFRTLPEERLSRPSADLLDTIYLCQQRQAWYRDHQRLYGAEPLAFVGSASVTDEVSGIAARIAQTIGFDLAERGELPNWSEALRRLITQFEDAGVLVMVSGVVGSNTRR
;
A
#
# COMPACT_ATOMS: atom_id res chain seq x y z
N MET A 1 15.00 6.65 39.04
CA MET A 1 13.53 6.60 39.01
C MET A 1 13.11 6.25 37.60
N THR A 2 12.15 5.33 37.44
CA THR A 2 11.69 4.91 36.12
C THR A 2 10.53 5.81 35.69
N THR A 3 10.78 6.73 34.76
CA THR A 3 9.74 7.61 34.20
C THR A 3 8.90 6.83 33.20
N ARG A 4 7.60 6.75 33.45
CA ARG A 4 6.63 6.13 32.56
C ARG A 4 5.88 7.20 31.77
N VAL A 5 5.47 6.85 30.57
CA VAL A 5 4.82 7.76 29.63
C VAL A 5 3.36 7.31 29.49
N PRO A 6 2.39 8.13 29.94
CA PRO A 6 0.98 7.79 29.81
C PRO A 6 0.59 7.81 28.34
N ILE A 7 0.07 6.69 27.83
CA ILE A 7 -0.36 6.51 26.44
C ILE A 7 -1.78 5.92 26.46
N SER A 8 -2.61 6.33 25.50
CA SER A 8 -3.95 5.76 25.34
C SER A 8 -3.88 4.29 24.92
N PRO A 9 -4.59 3.37 25.60
CA PRO A 9 -4.71 1.98 25.15
C PRO A 9 -5.26 1.86 23.72
N ASP A 10 -6.11 2.79 23.28
CA ASP A 10 -6.66 2.79 21.93
C ASP A 10 -5.58 2.95 20.86
N LEU A 11 -4.53 3.74 21.14
CA LEU A 11 -3.39 3.91 20.21
C LEU A 11 -2.51 2.67 20.15
N LEU A 12 -2.38 1.94 21.27
CA LEU A 12 -1.64 0.69 21.29
C LEU A 12 -2.40 -0.41 20.52
N ASN A 13 -3.71 -0.51 20.73
CA ASN A 13 -4.57 -1.43 19.96
C ASN A 13 -4.55 -1.08 18.47
N TRP A 14 -4.70 0.20 18.13
CA TRP A 14 -4.60 0.68 16.75
C TRP A 14 -3.27 0.31 16.10
N ALA A 15 -2.14 0.47 16.80
CA ALA A 15 -0.82 0.11 16.26
C ALA A 15 -0.68 -1.40 16.01
N LEU A 16 -1.27 -2.24 16.87
CA LEU A 16 -1.31 -3.70 16.68
C LEU A 16 -2.18 -4.08 15.47
N GLU A 17 -3.39 -3.54 15.37
CA GLU A 17 -4.29 -3.74 14.23
C GLU A 17 -3.64 -3.31 12.91
N ARG A 18 -3.04 -2.12 12.90
CA ARG A 18 -2.34 -1.56 11.74
C ARG A 18 -1.17 -2.43 11.28
N ALA A 19 -0.45 -3.05 12.23
CA ALA A 19 0.64 -3.96 11.94
C ALA A 19 0.16 -5.38 11.55
N GLY A 20 -1.12 -5.70 11.75
CA GLY A 20 -1.64 -7.06 11.57
C GLY A 20 -1.04 -8.06 12.57
N VAL A 21 -0.59 -7.61 13.74
CA VAL A 21 0.09 -8.43 14.74
C VAL A 21 -0.80 -8.54 15.98
N SER A 22 -1.01 -9.77 16.46
CA SER A 22 -1.75 -9.97 17.71
C SER A 22 -0.92 -9.53 18.92
N ALA A 23 -1.59 -9.10 20.00
CA ALA A 23 -0.90 -8.77 21.25
C ALA A 23 -0.05 -9.95 21.73
N ASP A 24 -0.58 -11.17 21.67
CA ASP A 24 0.09 -12.40 22.10
C ASP A 24 1.41 -12.67 21.36
N ALA A 25 1.48 -12.35 20.06
CA ALA A 25 2.71 -12.47 19.28
C ALA A 25 3.84 -11.55 19.77
N LEU A 26 3.50 -10.49 20.51
CA LEU A 26 4.45 -9.51 21.06
C LEU A 26 4.68 -9.65 22.57
N VAL A 27 3.94 -10.51 23.27
CA VAL A 27 4.06 -10.68 24.74
C VAL A 27 5.45 -11.14 25.16
N GLU A 28 6.12 -12.01 24.40
CA GLU A 28 7.50 -12.43 24.74
C GLU A 28 8.48 -11.24 24.77
N LYS A 29 8.31 -10.30 23.84
CA LYS A 29 9.14 -9.09 23.74
C LYS A 29 8.69 -7.99 24.70
N PHE A 30 7.39 -7.93 24.98
CA PHE A 30 6.76 -6.94 25.85
C PHE A 30 5.88 -7.65 26.90
N PRO A 31 6.48 -8.20 27.98
CA PRO A 31 5.74 -9.01 28.96
C PRO A 31 4.58 -8.29 29.66
N LYS A 32 4.61 -6.96 29.65
CA LYS A 32 3.61 -6.08 30.27
C LYS A 32 2.61 -5.50 29.27
N LEU A 33 2.60 -5.98 28.02
CA LEU A 33 1.75 -5.42 26.96
C LEU A 33 0.27 -5.46 27.34
N HIS A 34 -0.21 -6.56 27.91
CA HIS A 34 -1.60 -6.67 28.38
C HIS A 34 -1.95 -5.65 29.48
N GLU A 35 -1.02 -5.38 30.41
CA GLU A 35 -1.20 -4.32 31.42
C GLU A 35 -1.26 -2.92 30.77
N TRP A 36 -0.55 -2.71 29.65
CA TRP A 36 -0.60 -1.45 28.89
C TRP A 36 -1.91 -1.29 28.14
N LEU A 37 -2.39 -2.36 27.52
CA LEU A 37 -3.68 -2.41 26.79
C LEU A 37 -4.88 -2.29 27.73
N ALA A 38 -4.75 -2.71 29.00
CA ALA A 38 -5.77 -2.50 30.02
C ALA A 38 -5.71 -1.09 30.65
N GLY A 39 -4.65 -0.31 30.38
CA GLY A 39 -4.42 0.99 31.01
C GLY A 39 -3.97 0.90 32.49
N GLU A 40 -3.67 -0.29 32.99
CA GLU A 40 -3.23 -0.53 34.37
C GLU A 40 -1.79 -0.07 34.60
N LEU A 41 -0.97 -0.08 33.53
CA LEU A 41 0.42 0.34 33.58
C LEU A 41 0.83 1.09 32.32
N ALA A 42 1.52 2.22 32.49
CA ALA A 42 2.12 2.95 31.38
C ALA A 42 3.52 2.37 31.01
N PRO A 43 3.88 2.24 29.72
CA PRO A 43 5.23 1.89 29.30
C PRO A 43 6.25 2.98 29.67
N THR A 44 7.52 2.64 29.70
CA THR A 44 8.61 3.64 29.65
C THR A 44 8.80 4.15 28.22
N LEU A 45 9.43 5.31 28.03
CA LEU A 45 9.71 5.83 26.69
C LEU A 45 10.49 4.82 25.82
N LYS A 46 11.52 4.19 26.39
CA LYS A 46 12.31 3.16 25.70
C LYS A 46 11.49 1.93 25.31
N GLN A 47 10.54 1.53 26.15
CA GLN A 47 9.61 0.43 25.83
C GLN A 47 8.64 0.83 24.71
N LEU A 48 8.15 2.07 24.75
CA LEU A 48 7.27 2.61 23.72
C LEU A 48 7.98 2.75 22.37
N GLU A 49 9.24 3.20 22.35
CA GLU A 49 10.10 3.22 21.14
C GLU A 49 10.29 1.83 20.53
N ALA A 50 10.56 0.83 21.39
CA ALA A 50 10.70 -0.55 20.95
C ALA A 50 9.38 -1.12 20.42
N PHE A 51 8.25 -0.79 21.05
CA PHE A 51 6.92 -1.18 20.61
C PHE A 51 6.55 -0.53 19.26
N ALA A 52 6.79 0.78 19.12
CA ALA A 52 6.60 1.53 17.88
C ALA A 52 7.40 0.92 16.72
N THR A 53 8.67 0.53 16.99
CA THR A 53 9.52 -0.14 16.00
C THR A 53 8.95 -1.53 15.62
N ALA A 54 8.48 -2.30 16.61
CA ALA A 54 7.94 -3.64 16.40
C ALA A 54 6.61 -3.63 15.62
N THR A 55 5.80 -2.59 15.81
CA THR A 55 4.52 -2.38 15.10
C THR A 55 4.65 -1.49 13.87
N HIS A 56 5.89 -1.13 13.49
CA HIS A 56 6.16 -0.28 12.34
C HIS A 56 5.37 1.04 12.33
N THR A 57 5.14 1.56 13.53
CA THR A 57 4.39 2.78 13.79
C THR A 57 5.37 3.89 14.14
N ALA A 58 5.25 5.05 13.49
CA ALA A 58 6.05 6.20 13.89
C ALA A 58 5.68 6.59 15.33
N ILE A 59 6.66 6.69 16.22
CA ILE A 59 6.41 6.90 17.66
C ILE A 59 5.53 8.14 17.93
N GLY A 60 5.67 9.20 17.14
CA GLY A 60 4.85 10.40 17.25
C GLY A 60 3.34 10.15 17.10
N LEU A 61 2.94 9.11 16.37
CA LEU A 61 1.53 8.73 16.21
C LEU A 61 0.92 8.20 17.51
N LEU A 62 1.73 7.57 18.37
CA LEU A 62 1.29 7.06 19.68
C LEU A 62 1.03 8.18 20.70
N PHE A 63 1.39 9.42 20.37
CA PHE A 63 1.13 10.60 21.19
C PHE A 63 -0.05 11.44 20.69
N LEU A 64 -0.76 10.99 19.66
CA LEU A 64 -1.98 11.65 19.20
C LEU A 64 -3.10 11.52 20.24
N PRO A 65 -4.08 12.43 20.25
CA PRO A 65 -5.22 12.32 21.19
C PRO A 65 -6.10 11.10 20.89
N GLN A 66 -6.12 10.63 19.64
CA GLN A 66 -6.89 9.48 19.19
C GLN A 66 -6.19 8.83 17.97
N PRO A 67 -6.46 7.54 17.69
CA PRO A 67 -5.97 6.87 16.49
C PRO A 67 -6.28 7.67 15.21
N PRO A 68 -5.29 7.90 14.32
CA PRO A 68 -5.52 8.58 13.07
C PRO A 68 -6.29 7.68 12.09
N GLU A 69 -7.06 8.31 11.21
CA GLU A 69 -7.64 7.64 10.04
C GLU A 69 -6.62 7.62 8.90
N GLU A 70 -6.34 6.44 8.36
CA GLU A 70 -5.46 6.25 7.21
C GLU A 70 -6.26 5.64 6.04
N PRO A 71 -7.03 6.45 5.30
CA PRO A 71 -7.77 5.95 4.13
C PRO A 71 -6.81 5.60 3.00
N LEU A 72 -7.25 4.72 2.10
CA LEU A 72 -6.54 4.48 0.85
C LEU A 72 -6.50 5.78 0.03
N PRO A 73 -5.31 6.24 -0.41
CA PRO A 73 -5.17 7.49 -1.15
C PRO A 73 -5.49 7.32 -2.65
N ILE A 74 -6.08 6.18 -3.03
CA ILE A 74 -6.50 5.82 -4.39
C ILE A 74 -7.84 5.07 -4.32
N PRO A 75 -8.68 5.13 -5.36
CA PRO A 75 -9.86 4.28 -5.46
C PRO A 75 -9.48 2.79 -5.41
N ASP A 76 -10.17 2.02 -4.58
CA ASP A 76 -9.94 0.57 -4.46
C ASP A 76 -10.89 -0.19 -5.40
N PHE A 77 -10.36 -0.65 -6.53
CA PHE A 77 -11.09 -1.46 -7.51
C PHE A 77 -10.88 -2.97 -7.33
N ARG A 78 -10.28 -3.43 -6.22
CA ARG A 78 -10.10 -4.87 -5.99
C ARG A 78 -11.46 -5.55 -5.83
N THR A 79 -11.69 -6.57 -6.65
CA THR A 79 -13.00 -7.24 -6.79
C THR A 79 -13.11 -8.55 -6.01
N LEU A 80 -12.02 -9.02 -5.37
CA LEU A 80 -12.04 -10.30 -4.66
C LEU A 80 -12.83 -10.19 -3.33
N PRO A 81 -13.72 -11.16 -3.02
CA PRO A 81 -14.59 -11.12 -1.83
C PRO A 81 -13.89 -11.37 -0.50
N GLU A 82 -12.69 -11.94 -0.52
CA GLU A 82 -11.94 -12.25 0.71
C GLU A 82 -11.43 -10.95 1.31
N GLU A 83 -12.21 -10.47 2.28
CA GLU A 83 -11.92 -9.37 3.19
C GLU A 83 -11.42 -8.12 2.46
N ARG A 84 -12.37 -7.24 2.09
CA ARG A 84 -12.02 -5.81 2.10
C ARG A 84 -11.51 -5.52 3.50
N LEU A 85 -10.19 -5.54 3.69
CA LEU A 85 -9.56 -5.15 4.92
C LEU A 85 -10.18 -3.80 5.28
N SER A 86 -10.82 -3.72 6.45
CA SER A 86 -11.52 -2.52 6.89
C SER A 86 -10.58 -1.31 6.91
N ARG A 87 -9.27 -1.56 7.01
CA ARG A 87 -8.19 -0.60 6.89
C ARG A 87 -7.07 -1.14 5.99
N PRO A 88 -6.45 -0.30 5.14
CA PRO A 88 -5.25 -0.70 4.41
C PRO A 88 -4.10 -0.99 5.39
N SER A 89 -3.26 -1.98 5.08
CA SER A 89 -2.06 -2.23 5.86
C SER A 89 -1.05 -1.09 5.70
N ALA A 90 -0.21 -0.89 6.71
CA ALA A 90 0.89 0.08 6.66
C ALA A 90 1.78 -0.11 5.42
N ASP A 91 2.09 -1.38 5.11
CA ASP A 91 2.94 -1.76 3.99
C ASP A 91 2.30 -1.47 2.63
N LEU A 92 0.98 -1.64 2.52
CA LEU A 92 0.23 -1.23 1.34
C LEU A 92 0.27 0.29 1.16
N LEU A 93 0.04 1.05 2.23
CA LEU A 93 0.10 2.52 2.20
C LEU A 93 1.49 3.02 1.80
N ASP A 94 2.54 2.51 2.43
CA ASP A 94 3.93 2.86 2.12
C ASP A 94 4.25 2.58 0.64
N THR A 95 3.78 1.44 0.12
CA THR A 95 3.93 1.08 -1.30
C THR A 95 3.19 2.06 -2.22
N ILE A 96 1.95 2.41 -1.89
CA ILE A 96 1.16 3.38 -2.68
C ILE A 96 1.82 4.76 -2.67
N TYR A 97 2.30 5.25 -1.52
CA TYR A 97 2.99 6.54 -1.43
C TYR A 97 4.28 6.56 -2.24
N LEU A 98 5.05 5.46 -2.21
CA LEU A 98 6.24 5.32 -3.05
C LEU A 98 5.87 5.34 -4.55
N CYS A 99 4.81 4.64 -4.94
CA CYS A 99 4.30 4.66 -6.31
C CYS A 99 3.85 6.07 -6.73
N GLN A 100 3.13 6.80 -5.89
CA GLN A 100 2.71 8.17 -6.16
C GLN A 100 3.90 9.12 -6.29
N GLN A 101 4.93 8.97 -5.46
CA GLN A 101 6.16 9.77 -5.56
C GLN A 101 6.89 9.52 -6.89
N ARG A 102 7.01 8.24 -7.28
CA ARG A 102 7.62 7.86 -8.57
C ARG A 102 6.81 8.35 -9.76
N GLN A 103 5.48 8.26 -9.69
CA GLN A 103 4.57 8.78 -10.71
C GLN A 103 4.72 10.31 -10.85
N ALA A 104 4.76 11.04 -9.73
CA ALA A 104 4.93 12.49 -9.75
C ALA A 104 6.27 12.88 -10.39
N TRP A 105 7.35 12.22 -9.99
CA TRP A 105 8.67 12.44 -10.60
C TRP A 105 8.67 12.12 -12.10
N TYR A 106 8.09 10.98 -12.50
CA TYR A 106 8.03 10.57 -13.90
C TYR A 106 7.22 11.55 -14.76
N ARG A 107 6.08 12.03 -14.25
CA ARG A 107 5.26 13.06 -14.90
C ARG A 107 6.06 14.35 -15.12
N ASP A 108 6.78 14.81 -14.09
CA ASP A 108 7.54 16.06 -14.18
C ASP A 108 8.74 15.90 -15.14
N HIS A 109 9.37 14.72 -15.17
CA HIS A 109 10.37 14.35 -16.16
C HIS A 109 9.80 14.38 -17.60
N GLN A 110 8.67 13.71 -17.86
CA GLN A 110 8.01 13.71 -19.18
C GLN A 110 7.68 15.13 -19.66
N ARG A 111 7.16 15.99 -18.76
CA ARG A 111 6.88 17.40 -19.06
C ARG A 111 8.14 18.20 -19.40
N LEU A 112 9.23 17.99 -18.67
CA LEU A 112 10.50 18.68 -18.90
C LEU A 112 11.05 18.39 -20.30
N TYR A 113 10.87 17.16 -20.79
CA TYR A 113 11.32 16.74 -22.12
C TYR A 113 10.27 16.92 -23.22
N GLY A 114 9.15 17.60 -22.93
CA GLY A 114 8.14 17.94 -23.94
C GLY A 114 7.36 16.74 -24.46
N ALA A 115 7.14 15.72 -23.63
CA ALA A 115 6.30 14.58 -24.01
C ALA A 115 4.86 15.02 -24.30
N GLU A 116 4.29 14.49 -25.37
CA GLU A 116 2.91 14.76 -25.77
C GLU A 116 1.90 14.02 -24.87
N PRO A 117 0.70 14.59 -24.64
CA PRO A 117 -0.36 13.90 -23.93
C PRO A 117 -0.75 12.60 -24.63
N LEU A 118 -0.97 11.54 -23.83
CA LEU A 118 -1.46 10.26 -24.33
C LEU A 118 -2.93 10.38 -24.71
N ALA A 119 -3.26 10.14 -25.98
CA ALA A 119 -4.60 10.35 -26.55
C ALA A 119 -5.72 9.55 -25.87
N PHE A 120 -5.39 8.41 -25.25
CA PHE A 120 -6.38 7.57 -24.57
C PHE A 120 -6.75 8.08 -23.16
N VAL A 121 -5.94 8.96 -22.55
CA VAL A 121 -6.21 9.50 -21.21
C VAL A 121 -7.35 10.50 -21.29
N GLY A 122 -8.46 10.22 -20.58
CA GLY A 122 -9.67 11.04 -20.64
C GLY A 122 -10.55 10.80 -21.87
N SER A 123 -10.26 9.77 -22.68
CA SER A 123 -11.02 9.44 -23.90
C SER A 123 -12.31 8.63 -23.68
N ALA A 124 -12.69 8.36 -22.44
CA ALA A 124 -13.85 7.53 -22.10
C ALA A 124 -14.71 8.18 -21.01
N SER A 125 -16.01 7.91 -21.07
CA SER A 125 -17.03 8.30 -20.08
C SER A 125 -17.61 7.08 -19.38
N VAL A 126 -18.16 7.27 -18.18
CA VAL A 126 -18.91 6.24 -17.44
C VAL A 126 -20.21 5.79 -18.13
N THR A 127 -20.65 6.54 -19.16
CA THR A 127 -21.81 6.20 -19.99
C THR A 127 -21.46 5.34 -21.21
N ASP A 128 -20.17 5.16 -21.49
CA ASP A 128 -19.72 4.37 -22.64
C ASP A 128 -19.97 2.88 -22.40
N GLU A 129 -20.15 2.14 -23.49
CA GLU A 129 -20.33 0.70 -23.42
C GLU A 129 -19.03 0.00 -22.98
N VAL A 130 -19.11 -0.80 -21.92
CA VAL A 130 -17.96 -1.47 -21.27
C VAL A 130 -17.16 -2.32 -22.27
N SER A 131 -17.83 -3.09 -23.14
CA SER A 131 -17.19 -3.92 -24.16
C SER A 131 -16.35 -3.09 -25.13
N GLY A 132 -16.92 -1.98 -25.62
CA GLY A 132 -16.21 -1.06 -26.50
C GLY A 132 -15.00 -0.40 -25.84
N ILE A 133 -15.10 -0.02 -24.56
CA ILE A 133 -13.94 0.49 -23.79
C ILE A 133 -12.87 -0.58 -23.64
N ALA A 134 -13.24 -1.80 -23.28
CA ALA A 134 -12.29 -2.91 -23.12
C ALA A 134 -11.56 -3.22 -24.43
N ALA A 135 -12.28 -3.24 -25.57
CA ALA A 135 -11.69 -3.44 -26.89
C ALA A 135 -10.70 -2.31 -27.26
N ARG A 136 -11.05 -1.05 -26.97
CA ARG A 136 -10.16 0.10 -27.18
C ARG A 136 -8.91 0.04 -26.31
N ILE A 137 -9.04 -0.34 -25.04
CA ILE A 137 -7.89 -0.53 -24.14
C ILE A 137 -6.97 -1.60 -24.71
N ALA A 138 -7.54 -2.77 -25.07
CA ALA A 138 -6.78 -3.86 -25.68
C ALA A 138 -6.04 -3.42 -26.95
N GLN A 139 -6.71 -2.67 -27.84
CA GLN A 139 -6.09 -2.12 -29.03
C GLN A 139 -4.96 -1.11 -28.69
N THR A 140 -5.18 -0.25 -27.71
CA THR A 140 -4.21 0.79 -27.30
C THR A 140 -2.91 0.18 -26.78
N ILE A 141 -3.00 -0.87 -25.96
CA ILE A 141 -1.84 -1.56 -25.41
C ILE A 141 -1.34 -2.69 -26.32
N GLY A 142 -1.99 -2.94 -27.47
CA GLY A 142 -1.64 -4.03 -28.37
C GLY A 142 -1.85 -5.43 -27.76
N PHE A 143 -2.82 -5.59 -26.86
CA PHE A 143 -3.14 -6.86 -26.22
C PHE A 143 -3.97 -7.76 -27.15
N ASP A 144 -3.47 -8.98 -27.38
CA ASP A 144 -4.17 -10.04 -28.09
C ASP A 144 -4.27 -11.31 -27.22
N LEU A 145 -5.47 -11.88 -27.17
CA LEU A 145 -5.76 -13.10 -26.44
C LEU A 145 -5.12 -14.34 -27.11
N ALA A 146 -5.03 -14.35 -28.44
CA ALA A 146 -4.39 -15.45 -29.16
C ALA A 146 -2.89 -15.49 -28.88
N GLU A 147 -2.19 -14.35 -29.02
CA GLU A 147 -0.78 -14.20 -28.65
C GLU A 147 -0.52 -14.63 -27.20
N ARG A 148 -1.40 -14.23 -26.26
CA ARG A 148 -1.29 -14.64 -24.86
C ARG A 148 -1.32 -16.16 -24.68
N GLY A 149 -2.13 -16.88 -25.47
CA GLY A 149 -2.27 -18.33 -25.40
C GLY A 149 -1.05 -19.10 -25.92
N GLU A 150 -0.20 -18.46 -26.72
CA GLU A 150 1.04 -19.05 -27.25
C GLU A 150 2.22 -18.92 -26.27
N LEU A 151 2.09 -18.09 -25.24
CA LEU A 151 3.15 -17.87 -24.26
C LEU A 151 3.32 -19.08 -23.33
N PRO A 152 4.57 -19.48 -23.04
CA PRO A 152 4.87 -20.76 -22.42
C PRO A 152 4.44 -20.86 -20.96
N ASN A 153 4.30 -19.74 -20.25
CA ASN A 153 3.86 -19.71 -18.86
C ASN A 153 3.28 -18.33 -18.47
N TRP A 154 2.63 -18.30 -17.30
CA TRP A 154 2.02 -17.10 -16.75
C TRP A 154 3.00 -15.94 -16.56
N SER A 155 4.25 -16.21 -16.13
CA SER A 155 5.23 -15.16 -15.88
C SER A 155 5.65 -14.44 -17.17
N GLU A 156 5.80 -15.17 -18.28
CA GLU A 156 6.04 -14.59 -19.60
C GLU A 156 4.82 -13.80 -20.09
N ALA A 157 3.60 -14.29 -19.87
CA ALA A 157 2.39 -13.55 -20.17
C ALA A 157 2.29 -12.23 -19.40
N LEU A 158 2.66 -12.22 -18.12
CA LEU A 158 2.69 -11.00 -17.32
C LEU A 158 3.78 -10.04 -17.81
N ARG A 159 5.00 -10.52 -18.09
CA ARG A 159 6.08 -9.68 -18.63
C ARG A 159 5.68 -9.04 -19.96
N ARG A 160 5.10 -9.82 -20.87
CA ARG A 160 4.59 -9.32 -22.15
C ARG A 160 3.56 -8.23 -21.96
N LEU A 161 2.61 -8.43 -21.04
CA LEU A 161 1.59 -7.43 -20.73
C LEU A 161 2.20 -6.15 -20.14
N ILE A 162 3.19 -6.27 -19.25
CA ILE A 162 3.91 -5.10 -18.70
C ILE A 162 4.56 -4.29 -19.83
N THR A 163 5.29 -4.95 -20.73
CA THR A 163 5.91 -4.28 -21.88
C THR A 163 4.88 -3.60 -22.77
N GLN A 164 3.74 -4.24 -23.04
CA GLN A 164 2.62 -3.67 -23.80
C GLN A 164 2.08 -2.36 -23.18
N PHE A 165 1.96 -2.30 -21.85
CA PHE A 165 1.58 -1.08 -21.15
C PHE A 165 2.68 -0.01 -21.22
N GLU A 166 3.95 -0.40 -21.02
CA GLU A 166 5.09 0.53 -21.07
C GLU A 166 5.25 1.14 -22.47
N ASP A 167 5.12 0.34 -23.53
CA ASP A 167 5.15 0.79 -24.93
C ASP A 167 4.02 1.78 -25.24
N ALA A 168 2.86 1.64 -24.58
CA ALA A 168 1.75 2.58 -24.66
C ALA A 168 1.96 3.86 -23.81
N GLY A 169 3.11 4.02 -23.15
CA GLY A 169 3.44 5.17 -22.31
C GLY A 169 2.90 5.09 -20.87
N VAL A 170 2.47 3.90 -20.43
CA VAL A 170 1.99 3.67 -19.05
C VAL A 170 3.14 3.22 -18.17
N LEU A 171 3.39 3.96 -17.08
CA LEU A 171 4.37 3.55 -16.08
C LEU A 171 3.84 2.34 -15.29
N VAL A 172 4.54 1.22 -15.38
CA VAL A 172 4.25 0.02 -14.59
C VAL A 172 5.29 -0.13 -13.48
N MET A 173 4.82 -0.43 -12.26
CA MET A 173 5.70 -0.69 -11.12
C MET A 173 5.33 -2.04 -10.51
N VAL A 174 6.30 -2.95 -10.47
CA VAL A 174 6.16 -4.27 -9.84
C VAL A 174 7.19 -4.39 -8.73
N SER A 175 6.74 -4.75 -7.53
CA SER A 175 7.61 -5.04 -6.40
C SER A 175 7.08 -6.23 -5.62
N GLY A 176 7.97 -7.16 -5.28
CA GLY A 176 7.68 -8.24 -4.33
C GLY A 176 8.04 -7.88 -2.88
N VAL A 177 8.48 -6.65 -2.63
CA VAL A 177 8.93 -6.15 -1.33
C VAL A 177 8.47 -4.72 -1.09
N VAL A 178 8.36 -4.31 0.16
CA VAL A 178 8.04 -2.93 0.53
C VAL A 178 9.34 -2.13 0.60
N GLY A 179 9.47 -1.11 -0.27
CA GLY A 179 10.67 -0.30 -0.38
C GLY A 179 11.90 -1.14 -0.75
N SER A 180 12.85 -1.28 0.18
CA SER A 180 14.07 -2.11 0.03
C SER A 180 14.13 -3.25 1.07
N ASN A 181 13.04 -3.55 1.77
CA ASN A 181 13.03 -4.47 2.89
C ASN A 181 12.41 -5.81 2.48
N THR A 182 13.22 -6.87 2.42
CA THR A 182 12.79 -8.25 2.11
C THR A 182 12.20 -9.01 3.30
N ARG A 183 12.13 -8.37 4.48
CA ARG A 183 11.65 -8.98 5.74
C ARG A 183 10.30 -8.45 6.20
N ARG A 184 9.68 -7.55 5.44
CA ARG A 184 8.29 -7.13 5.63
C ARG A 184 7.42 -7.81 4.60
#